data_AF-A0A098THY7-F1
#
_entry.id   AF-A0A098THY7-F1
#
_cell.length_a   1.000
_cell.length_b   1.000
_cell.length_c   1.000
_cell.angle_alpha   90.00
_cell.angle_beta   90.00
_cell.angle_gamma   90.00
#
_symmetry.space_group_name_H-M   'P 1'
#
loop_
_entity.id
_entity.type
_entity.pdbx_description
1 polymer ?
#
loop_
_entity_poly.entity_id
_entity_poly.type
_entity_poly.pdbx_seq_one_letter_code
_entity_poly.pdbx_strand_id
1 'polypeptide(L)'
;MVNDPSRRTTPEEQELSKKLAELNAFEAELAQRELDLTTMQVELRSFENEYLRMVGFRYTELDRIEEQIAEYQLYLETAKDFAPSEGLKKLYREIAKRIHPDLATDPEERTRRQQLMIEANQAYEAGDEARLQTILQEWEQSPESIGGEGVVAELIRVIRKIFQVQDRLKAIETEIETLHQSELYLLRRKVQQAQERGRNLLADMAVQLEEQITDAKDRLEALKSQLGL
;
A
#
# COMPACT_ATOMS: atom_id res chain seq x y z
N MET A 1 18.95 52.06 36.22
CA MET A 1 20.33 51.69 35.85
C MET A 1 20.23 50.85 34.59
N VAL A 2 20.65 51.43 33.47
CA VAL A 2 21.74 50.92 32.63
C VAL A 2 21.42 49.56 32.02
N ASN A 3 21.00 49.62 30.76
CA ASN A 3 20.92 48.48 29.85
C ASN A 3 22.36 48.03 29.57
N ASP A 4 22.74 46.81 29.92
CA ASP A 4 24.10 46.28 29.68
C ASP A 4 24.16 45.67 28.26
N PRO A 5 24.91 46.27 27.32
CA PRO A 5 24.97 45.80 25.94
C PRO A 5 25.94 44.61 25.74
N SER A 6 26.46 44.01 26.82
CA SER A 6 27.55 43.02 26.76
C SER A 6 27.17 41.60 27.24
N ARG A 7 25.89 41.25 27.30
CA ARG A 7 25.46 39.86 27.55
C ARG A 7 25.75 39.01 26.30
N ARG A 8 27.00 38.52 26.19
CA ARG A 8 27.44 37.60 25.15
C ARG A 8 26.56 36.35 25.19
N THR A 9 25.93 36.03 24.06
CA THR A 9 25.16 34.79 23.85
C THR A 9 26.04 33.59 24.18
N THR A 10 25.56 32.69 25.02
CA THR A 10 26.33 31.51 25.42
C THR A 10 26.51 30.54 24.24
N PRO A 11 27.52 29.65 24.25
CA PRO A 11 27.67 28.64 23.21
C PRO A 11 26.41 27.78 23.01
N GLU A 12 25.70 27.48 24.09
CA GLU A 12 24.45 26.72 24.10
C GLU A 12 23.30 27.50 23.45
N GLU A 13 23.18 28.81 23.70
CA GLU A 13 22.18 29.68 23.06
C GLU A 13 22.46 29.84 21.55
N GLN A 14 23.74 29.91 21.16
CA GLN A 14 24.14 29.94 19.76
C GLN A 14 23.83 28.62 19.04
N GLU A 15 24.08 27.48 19.69
CA GLU A 15 23.78 26.17 19.11
C GLU A 15 22.27 25.91 19.03
N LEU A 16 21.50 26.29 20.06
CA LEU A 16 20.04 26.29 20.02
C LEU A 16 19.50 27.14 18.85
N SER A 17 20.04 28.34 18.64
CA SER A 17 19.63 29.21 17.53
C SER A 17 19.88 28.57 16.16
N LYS A 18 21.04 27.90 15.97
CA LYS A 18 21.32 27.14 14.73
C LYS A 18 20.35 25.97 14.56
N LYS A 19 20.13 25.18 15.62
CA LYS A 19 19.24 24.02 15.57
C LYS A 19 17.78 24.40 15.33
N LEU A 20 17.32 25.55 15.84
CA LEU A 20 16.01 26.09 15.48
C LEU A 20 15.93 26.48 14.00
N ALA A 21 16.97 27.09 13.42
CA ALA A 21 16.98 27.41 12.00
C ALA A 21 17.01 26.13 11.11
N GLU A 22 17.77 25.13 11.51
CA GLU A 22 17.81 23.80 10.87
C GLU A 22 16.46 23.08 10.94
N LEU A 23 15.82 23.07 12.11
CA LEU A 23 14.48 22.51 12.29
C LEU A 23 13.45 23.20 11.39
N ASN A 24 13.41 24.54 11.36
CA ASN A 24 12.48 25.29 10.52
C ASN A 24 12.66 24.96 9.02
N ALA A 25 13.90 24.72 8.57
CA ALA A 25 14.18 24.33 7.19
C ALA A 25 13.65 22.92 6.88
N PHE A 26 13.88 21.95 7.78
CA PHE A 26 13.34 20.59 7.62
C PHE A 26 11.81 20.54 7.74
N GLU A 27 11.18 21.36 8.60
CA GLU A 27 9.72 21.45 8.69
C GLU A 27 9.10 22.04 7.42
N ALA A 28 9.75 23.03 6.80
CA ALA A 28 9.33 23.58 5.52
C ALA A 28 9.49 22.56 4.36
N GLU A 29 10.58 21.79 4.35
CA GLU A 29 10.73 20.70 3.38
C GLU A 29 9.68 19.61 3.60
N LEU A 30 9.44 19.19 4.86
CA LEU A 30 8.44 18.18 5.20
C LEU A 30 7.05 18.59 4.70
N ALA A 31 6.63 19.82 4.97
CA ALA A 31 5.35 20.35 4.50
C ALA A 31 5.22 20.31 2.96
N GLN A 32 6.30 20.60 2.23
CA GLN A 32 6.30 20.47 0.76
C GLN A 32 6.21 19.01 0.31
N ARG A 33 6.98 18.09 0.90
CA ARG A 33 6.95 16.67 0.52
C ARG A 33 5.61 15.99 0.87
N GLU A 34 4.97 16.38 1.97
CA GLU A 34 3.62 15.91 2.33
C GLU A 34 2.56 16.41 1.34
N LEU A 35 2.67 17.65 0.86
CA LEU A 35 1.83 18.20 -0.18
C LEU A 35 2.05 17.48 -1.53
N ASP A 36 3.30 17.24 -1.92
CA ASP A 36 3.66 16.52 -3.15
C ASP A 36 3.09 15.10 -3.14
N LEU A 37 3.32 14.36 -2.05
CA LEU A 37 2.79 13.00 -1.85
C LEU A 37 1.25 12.98 -1.92
N THR A 38 0.59 13.89 -1.21
CA THR A 38 -0.88 14.00 -1.22
C THR A 38 -1.40 14.29 -2.62
N THR A 39 -0.75 15.18 -3.36
CA THR A 39 -1.10 15.53 -4.74
C THR A 39 -0.97 14.31 -5.66
N MET A 40 0.16 13.58 -5.59
CA MET A 40 0.34 12.34 -6.36
C MET A 40 -0.71 11.28 -6.03
N GLN A 41 -1.06 11.09 -4.75
CA GLN A 41 -2.08 10.14 -4.32
C GLN A 41 -3.48 10.51 -4.84
N VAL A 42 -3.86 11.79 -4.82
CA VAL A 42 -5.14 12.27 -5.37
C VAL A 42 -5.16 12.09 -6.89
N GLU A 43 -4.08 12.47 -7.58
CA GLU A 43 -3.95 12.31 -9.02
C GLU A 43 -4.01 10.84 -9.49
N LEU A 44 -3.40 9.92 -8.74
CA LEU A 44 -3.47 8.48 -8.99
C LEU A 44 -4.88 7.93 -8.76
N ARG A 45 -5.56 8.31 -7.67
CA ARG A 45 -6.96 7.91 -7.43
C ARG A 45 -7.91 8.46 -8.50
N SER A 46 -7.70 9.68 -8.97
CA SER A 46 -8.49 10.24 -10.08
C SER A 46 -8.29 9.43 -11.36
N PHE A 47 -7.04 9.09 -11.69
CA PHE A 47 -6.71 8.27 -12.85
C PHE A 47 -7.23 6.82 -12.72
N GLU A 48 -7.15 6.20 -11.55
CA GLU A 48 -7.69 4.87 -11.26
C GLU A 48 -9.20 4.81 -11.51
N ASN A 49 -9.95 5.81 -11.03
CA ASN A 49 -11.40 5.89 -11.27
C ASN A 49 -11.75 6.07 -12.76
N GLU A 50 -10.93 6.79 -13.52
CA GLU A 50 -11.09 6.93 -14.98
C GLU A 50 -10.77 5.61 -15.70
N TYR A 51 -9.64 4.98 -15.36
CA TYR A 51 -9.22 3.67 -15.87
C TYR A 51 -10.25 2.58 -15.59
N LEU A 52 -10.76 2.47 -14.37
CA LEU A 52 -11.76 1.46 -14.01
C LEU A 52 -13.09 1.66 -14.77
N ARG A 53 -13.49 2.93 -14.98
CA ARG A 53 -14.69 3.28 -15.76
C ARG A 53 -14.55 2.99 -17.26
N MET A 54 -13.39 3.27 -17.84
CA MET A 54 -13.16 3.10 -19.28
C MET A 54 -12.73 1.68 -19.65
N VAL A 55 -11.93 1.03 -18.81
CA VAL A 55 -11.20 -0.21 -19.14
C VAL A 55 -11.51 -1.33 -18.14
N GLY A 56 -11.54 -1.04 -16.84
CA GLY A 56 -11.73 -2.04 -15.78
C GLY A 56 -13.01 -2.88 -15.92
N PHE A 57 -14.16 -2.25 -16.17
CA PHE A 57 -15.41 -2.99 -16.41
C PHE A 57 -15.33 -3.94 -17.62
N ARG A 58 -14.61 -3.55 -18.68
CA ARG A 58 -14.44 -4.37 -19.89
C ARG A 58 -13.55 -5.58 -19.63
N TYR A 59 -12.47 -5.42 -18.85
CA TYR A 59 -11.70 -6.58 -18.36
C TYR A 59 -12.57 -7.53 -17.54
N THR A 60 -13.35 -7.03 -16.57
CA THR A 60 -14.24 -7.89 -15.76
C THR A 60 -15.31 -8.60 -16.59
N GLU A 61 -15.83 -7.97 -17.64
CA GLU A 61 -16.75 -8.62 -18.59
C GLU A 61 -16.05 -9.71 -19.41
N LEU A 62 -14.85 -9.42 -19.94
CA LEU A 62 -14.06 -10.36 -20.72
C LEU A 62 -13.65 -11.58 -19.89
N ASP A 63 -13.09 -11.36 -18.69
CA ASP A 63 -12.67 -12.42 -17.76
C ASP A 63 -13.82 -13.38 -17.46
N ARG A 64 -15.03 -12.85 -17.22
CA ARG A 64 -16.24 -13.64 -16.98
C ARG A 64 -16.65 -14.47 -18.20
N ILE A 65 -16.48 -13.95 -19.42
CA ILE A 65 -16.81 -14.68 -20.64
C ILE A 65 -15.77 -15.77 -20.91
N GLU A 66 -14.48 -15.49 -20.70
CA GLU A 66 -13.40 -16.48 -20.83
C GLU A 66 -13.51 -17.58 -19.75
N GLU A 67 -13.92 -17.25 -18.52
CA GLU A 67 -14.26 -18.25 -17.49
C GLU A 67 -15.41 -19.16 -17.95
N GLN A 68 -16.49 -18.60 -18.50
CA GLN A 68 -17.59 -19.40 -19.07
C GLN A 68 -17.13 -20.26 -20.26
N ILE A 69 -16.28 -19.73 -21.13
CA ILE A 69 -15.68 -20.49 -22.25
C ILE A 69 -14.89 -21.69 -21.69
N ALA A 70 -14.06 -21.47 -20.66
CA ALA A 70 -13.29 -22.53 -20.02
C ALA A 70 -14.19 -23.61 -19.37
N GLU A 71 -15.28 -23.20 -18.69
CA GLU A 71 -16.28 -24.14 -18.16
C GLU A 71 -16.90 -25.01 -19.27
N TYR A 72 -17.35 -24.40 -20.38
CA TYR A 72 -17.95 -25.12 -21.49
C TYR A 72 -16.94 -26.00 -22.26
N GLN A 73 -15.68 -25.57 -22.38
CA GLN A 73 -14.60 -26.38 -22.95
C GLN A 73 -14.31 -27.60 -22.08
N LEU A 74 -14.16 -27.43 -20.76
CA LEU A 74 -13.99 -28.54 -19.82
C LEU A 74 -15.19 -29.51 -19.85
N TYR A 75 -16.41 -28.98 -19.99
CA TYR A 75 -17.61 -29.81 -20.17
C TYR A 75 -17.58 -30.60 -21.50
N LEU A 76 -17.11 -30.01 -22.60
CA LEU A 76 -16.94 -30.70 -23.89
C LEU A 76 -15.84 -31.77 -23.87
N GLU A 77 -14.71 -31.51 -23.20
CA GLU A 77 -13.62 -32.47 -23.05
C GLU A 77 -14.05 -33.65 -22.18
N THR A 78 -14.63 -33.37 -21.00
CA THR A 78 -15.15 -34.43 -20.13
C THR A 78 -16.31 -35.19 -20.78
N ALA A 79 -17.16 -34.56 -21.59
CA ALA A 79 -18.22 -35.26 -22.33
C ALA A 79 -17.70 -36.13 -23.50
N LYS A 80 -16.50 -35.87 -24.03
CA LYS A 80 -15.90 -36.70 -25.10
C LYS A 80 -15.32 -38.02 -24.57
N ASP A 81 -14.76 -38.02 -23.36
CA ASP A 81 -14.11 -39.19 -22.76
C ASP A 81 -14.94 -39.90 -21.67
N PHE A 82 -16.21 -39.52 -21.47
CA PHE A 82 -17.04 -40.05 -20.37
C PHE A 82 -18.40 -40.60 -20.82
N ALA A 83 -18.56 -41.92 -20.67
CA ALA A 83 -19.86 -42.60 -20.69
C ALA A 83 -20.28 -42.99 -19.25
N PRO A 84 -21.02 -42.13 -18.52
CA PRO A 84 -21.43 -42.43 -17.14
C PRO A 84 -22.52 -43.49 -17.05
N SER A 85 -22.41 -44.37 -16.06
CA SER A 85 -23.55 -45.10 -15.51
C SER A 85 -24.27 -44.26 -14.44
N GLU A 86 -25.57 -44.50 -14.26
CA GLU A 86 -26.47 -43.69 -13.42
C GLU A 86 -26.10 -43.64 -11.91
N GLY A 87 -25.15 -44.45 -11.44
CA GLY A 87 -24.69 -44.42 -10.05
C GLY A 87 -23.91 -43.17 -9.64
N LEU A 88 -23.15 -42.56 -10.57
CA LEU A 88 -22.13 -41.56 -10.18
C LEU A 88 -22.71 -40.16 -9.86
N LYS A 89 -23.79 -39.76 -10.54
CA LYS A 89 -24.41 -38.43 -10.38
C LYS A 89 -24.98 -38.17 -8.99
N LYS A 90 -25.29 -39.24 -8.23
CA LYS A 90 -25.88 -39.14 -6.89
C LYS A 90 -24.84 -38.86 -5.81
N LEU A 91 -23.64 -39.44 -5.94
CA LEU A 91 -22.55 -39.31 -4.98
C LEU A 91 -21.92 -37.91 -4.97
N TYR A 92 -21.79 -37.29 -6.15
CA TYR A 92 -21.16 -35.97 -6.32
C TYR A 92 -21.90 -34.84 -5.59
N ARG A 93 -23.25 -34.85 -5.60
CA ARG A 93 -24.08 -33.86 -4.91
C ARG A 93 -24.00 -33.92 -3.37
N GLU A 94 -23.52 -35.02 -2.81
CA GLU A 94 -23.46 -35.22 -1.35
C GLU A 94 -22.12 -34.78 -0.76
N ILE A 95 -21.05 -34.76 -1.58
CA ILE A 95 -19.71 -34.30 -1.21
C ILE A 95 -19.66 -32.76 -1.17
N ALA A 96 -20.22 -32.09 -2.18
CA ALA A 96 -20.20 -30.61 -2.29
C ALA A 96 -20.92 -29.86 -1.15
N LYS A 97 -21.74 -30.54 -0.33
CA LYS A 97 -22.40 -29.95 0.86
C LYS A 97 -21.64 -30.13 2.17
N ARG A 98 -20.52 -30.86 2.18
CA ARG A 98 -19.81 -31.26 3.42
C ARG A 98 -18.40 -30.69 3.58
N ILE A 99 -17.94 -29.86 2.64
CA ILE A 99 -16.59 -29.30 2.64
C ILE A 99 -16.66 -27.79 2.33
N HIS A 100 -17.33 -27.03 3.20
CA HIS A 100 -17.28 -25.56 3.21
C HIS A 100 -16.55 -25.08 4.49
N PRO A 101 -15.26 -24.76 4.42
CA PRO A 101 -14.40 -24.54 5.60
C PRO A 101 -14.46 -23.10 6.11
N ASP A 102 -15.61 -22.67 6.63
CA ASP A 102 -15.80 -21.29 7.12
C ASP A 102 -16.28 -21.25 8.59
N LEU A 103 -15.70 -22.13 9.42
CA LEU A 103 -16.01 -22.29 10.86
C LEU A 103 -14.76 -22.70 11.70
N ALA A 104 -13.77 -21.80 11.78
CA ALA A 104 -12.69 -21.75 12.80
C ALA A 104 -12.01 -20.36 12.77
N THR A 105 -11.70 -19.61 13.84
CA THR A 105 -11.85 -19.78 15.32
C THR A 105 -10.72 -20.51 16.08
N ASP A 106 -9.47 -20.51 15.59
CA ASP A 106 -8.36 -21.25 16.24
C ASP A 106 -7.38 -20.39 17.11
N PRO A 107 -7.10 -20.74 18.39
CA PRO A 107 -6.09 -20.14 19.29
C PRO A 107 -4.63 -19.88 18.87
N GLU A 108 -4.12 -20.19 17.68
CA GLU A 108 -2.68 -19.90 17.36
C GLU A 108 -2.33 -18.40 17.42
N GLU A 109 -3.27 -17.54 17.04
CA GLU A 109 -3.19 -16.08 17.13
C GLU A 109 -3.15 -15.57 18.59
N ARG A 110 -3.51 -16.44 19.55
CA ARG A 110 -3.37 -16.24 21.00
C ARG A 110 -1.94 -16.58 21.46
N THR A 111 -1.39 -17.69 20.98
CA THR A 111 -0.01 -18.12 21.20
C THR A 111 1.00 -17.09 20.70
N ARG A 112 0.74 -16.51 19.52
CA ARG A 112 1.59 -15.48 18.89
C ARG A 112 1.80 -14.24 19.75
N ARG A 113 0.79 -13.81 20.53
CA ARG A 113 0.87 -12.67 21.46
C ARG A 113 1.60 -13.00 22.76
N GLN A 114 1.60 -14.27 23.18
CA GLN A 114 2.30 -14.71 24.38
C GLN A 114 3.82 -14.80 24.18
N GLN A 115 4.26 -15.08 22.94
CA GLN A 115 5.67 -15.14 22.56
C GLN A 115 6.40 -13.78 22.70
N LEU A 116 5.74 -12.69 22.26
CA LEU A 116 6.30 -11.33 22.28
C LEU A 116 6.63 -10.80 23.69
N MET A 117 5.96 -11.30 24.73
CA MET A 117 6.20 -10.87 26.12
C MET A 117 7.48 -11.49 26.72
N ILE A 118 8.00 -12.57 26.14
CA ILE A 118 9.20 -13.27 26.63
C ILE A 118 10.47 -12.61 26.08
N GLU A 119 10.45 -12.25 24.81
CA GLU A 119 11.58 -11.67 24.06
C GLU A 119 11.98 -10.28 24.59
N ALA A 120 10.99 -9.47 25.01
CA ALA A 120 11.21 -8.13 25.56
C ALA A 120 12.07 -8.10 26.84
N ASN A 121 11.95 -9.15 27.69
CA ASN A 121 12.68 -9.25 28.96
C ASN A 121 14.14 -9.70 28.76
N GLN A 122 14.41 -10.54 27.76
CA GLN A 122 15.74 -11.11 27.54
C GLN A 122 16.77 -10.08 27.04
N ALA A 123 16.32 -9.12 26.21
CA ALA A 123 17.19 -8.08 25.67
C ALA A 123 17.61 -7.00 26.71
N TYR A 124 17.01 -6.99 27.91
CA TYR A 124 17.38 -6.05 28.99
C TYR A 124 18.59 -6.54 29.81
N GLU A 125 18.75 -7.85 29.97
CA GLU A 125 19.84 -8.44 30.77
C GLU A 125 21.17 -8.57 30.00
N ALA A 126 21.15 -8.39 28.67
CA ALA A 126 22.27 -8.70 27.78
C ALA A 126 23.23 -7.53 27.46
N GLY A 127 22.89 -6.28 27.83
CA GLY A 127 23.76 -5.11 27.58
C GLY A 127 23.89 -4.71 26.11
N ASP A 128 22.83 -4.87 25.32
CA ASP A 128 22.80 -4.63 23.87
C ASP A 128 22.61 -3.15 23.52
N GLU A 129 23.56 -2.56 22.78
CA GLU A 129 23.53 -1.14 22.39
C GLU A 129 22.49 -0.84 21.28
N ALA A 130 22.08 -1.84 20.48
CA ALA A 130 20.94 -1.70 19.57
C ALA A 130 19.63 -1.56 20.34
N ARG A 131 19.51 -2.22 21.51
CA ARG A 131 18.36 -2.08 22.42
C ARG A 131 18.27 -0.66 22.99
N LEU A 132 19.40 0.01 23.24
CA LEU A 132 19.42 1.43 23.66
C LEU A 132 18.91 2.37 22.57
N GLN A 133 19.12 2.04 21.29
CA GLN A 133 18.52 2.79 20.17
C GLN A 133 17.00 2.57 20.08
N THR A 134 16.52 1.34 20.33
CA THR A 134 15.07 1.07 20.47
C THR A 134 14.45 1.82 21.66
N ILE A 135 15.14 1.88 22.80
CA ILE A 135 14.69 2.65 23.98
C ILE A 135 14.61 4.15 23.67
N LEU A 136 15.49 4.66 22.79
CA LEU A 136 15.43 6.05 22.32
C LEU A 136 14.13 6.30 21.52
N GLN A 137 13.75 5.37 20.62
CA GLN A 137 12.48 5.40 19.88
C GLN A 137 11.24 5.25 20.79
N GLU A 138 11.30 4.41 21.83
CA GLU A 138 10.21 4.29 22.81
C GLU A 138 10.04 5.59 23.64
N TRP A 139 11.13 6.32 23.89
CA TRP A 139 11.11 7.64 24.54
C TRP A 139 10.56 8.78 23.67
N GLU A 140 10.38 8.57 22.36
CA GLU A 140 9.75 9.55 21.48
C GLU A 140 8.23 9.61 21.64
N GLN A 141 7.61 8.61 22.28
CA GLN A 141 6.16 8.55 22.53
C GLN A 141 5.73 9.06 23.92
N SER A 142 6.65 9.60 24.72
CA SER A 142 6.36 10.17 26.06
C SER A 142 6.45 11.71 26.07
N PRO A 143 5.34 12.46 26.27
CA PRO A 143 5.35 13.93 26.12
C PRO A 143 5.99 14.77 27.24
N GLU A 144 6.36 14.18 28.40
CA GLU A 144 6.46 14.97 29.66
C GLU A 144 7.83 14.98 30.37
N SER A 145 8.85 14.28 29.88
CA SER A 145 10.06 13.98 30.67
C SER A 145 11.29 14.90 30.48
N ILE A 146 11.09 16.20 30.21
CA ILE A 146 12.09 17.24 30.62
C ILE A 146 11.37 18.48 31.18
N GLY A 147 10.87 18.34 32.41
CA GLY A 147 10.50 19.47 33.28
C GLY A 147 11.76 20.20 33.77
N GLY A 148 12.41 20.95 32.87
CA GLY A 148 13.59 21.74 33.16
C GLY A 148 13.57 23.06 32.39
N GLU A 149 13.60 24.17 33.12
CA GLU A 149 13.84 25.50 32.55
C GLU A 149 15.32 25.64 32.22
N GLY A 150 15.66 25.87 30.95
CA GLY A 150 17.04 26.08 30.52
C GLY A 150 17.31 25.77 29.05
N VAL A 151 18.28 26.49 28.49
CA VAL A 151 18.70 26.43 27.07
C VAL A 151 19.09 25.01 26.64
N VAL A 152 19.76 24.24 27.50
CA VAL A 152 20.16 22.85 27.22
C VAL A 152 18.96 21.91 27.09
N ALA A 153 17.92 22.07 27.92
CA ALA A 153 16.70 21.28 27.83
C ALA A 153 15.93 21.59 26.53
N GLU A 154 15.94 22.85 26.10
CA GLU A 154 15.35 23.25 24.82
C GLU A 154 16.15 22.72 23.62
N LEU A 155 17.48 22.79 23.67
CA LEU A 155 18.36 22.24 22.64
C LEU A 155 18.12 20.73 22.43
N ILE A 156 17.97 19.95 23.50
CA ILE A 156 17.64 18.51 23.42
C ILE A 156 16.26 18.30 22.75
N ARG A 157 15.25 19.11 23.06
CA ARG A 157 13.92 19.03 22.42
C ARG A 157 13.98 19.33 20.92
N VAL A 158 14.73 20.38 20.53
CA VAL A 158 14.90 20.76 19.12
C VAL A 158 15.66 19.68 18.36
N ILE A 159 16.74 19.14 18.91
CA ILE A 159 17.49 18.03 18.29
C ILE A 159 16.60 16.80 18.08
N ARG A 160 15.80 16.40 19.07
CA ARG A 160 14.84 15.29 18.92
C ARG A 160 13.86 15.56 17.77
N LYS A 161 13.28 16.77 17.71
CA LYS A 161 12.32 17.11 16.65
C LYS A 161 12.96 17.13 15.26
N ILE A 162 14.23 17.52 15.13
CA ILE A 162 14.98 17.40 13.86
C ILE A 162 15.03 15.94 13.41
N PHE A 163 15.39 15.00 14.29
CA PHE A 163 15.42 13.57 13.94
C PHE A 163 14.04 13.04 13.52
N GLN A 164 12.97 13.40 14.26
CA GLN A 164 11.60 13.01 13.92
C GLN A 164 11.16 13.51 12.53
N VAL A 165 11.47 14.78 12.21
CA VAL A 165 11.16 15.37 10.90
C VAL A 165 12.00 14.73 9.79
N GLN A 166 13.28 14.46 10.04
CA GLN A 166 14.17 13.76 9.09
C GLN A 166 13.71 12.33 8.79
N ASP A 167 13.27 11.58 9.79
CA ASP A 167 12.78 10.21 9.60
C ASP A 167 11.41 10.19 8.91
N ARG A 168 10.53 11.17 9.18
CA ARG A 168 9.30 11.36 8.39
C ARG A 168 9.60 11.72 6.93
N LEU A 169 10.59 12.58 6.67
CA LEU A 169 11.03 12.92 5.32
C LEU A 169 11.50 11.68 4.55
N LYS A 170 12.40 10.85 5.12
CA LYS A 170 12.86 9.59 4.51
C LYS A 170 11.69 8.62 4.23
N ALA A 171 10.73 8.53 5.15
CA ALA A 171 9.54 7.71 4.97
C ALA A 171 8.72 8.20 3.77
N ILE A 172 8.47 9.51 3.65
CA ILE A 172 7.74 10.10 2.51
C ILE A 172 8.50 9.91 1.20
N GLU A 173 9.82 10.06 1.17
CA GLU A 173 10.62 9.79 -0.03
C GLU A 173 10.46 8.33 -0.47
N THR A 174 10.49 7.38 0.49
CA THR A 174 10.24 5.95 0.22
C THR A 174 8.80 5.70 -0.26
N GLU A 175 7.80 6.38 0.30
CA GLU A 175 6.41 6.32 -0.16
C GLU A 175 6.26 6.83 -1.60
N ILE A 176 6.89 7.96 -1.93
CA ILE A 176 6.90 8.56 -3.29
C ILE A 176 7.61 7.63 -4.29
N GLU A 177 8.78 7.08 -3.95
CA GLU A 177 9.48 6.12 -4.82
C GLU A 177 8.66 4.85 -5.07
N THR A 178 7.99 4.34 -4.03
CA THR A 178 7.09 3.18 -4.14
C THR A 178 5.90 3.50 -5.05
N LEU A 179 5.29 4.68 -4.92
CA LEU A 179 4.22 5.13 -5.83
C LEU A 179 4.72 5.25 -7.28
N HIS A 180 5.91 5.79 -7.51
CA HIS A 180 6.52 5.90 -8.84
C HIS A 180 6.79 4.54 -9.50
N GLN A 181 7.03 3.49 -8.73
CA GLN A 181 7.22 2.12 -9.20
C GLN A 181 5.90 1.35 -9.41
N SER A 182 4.77 1.85 -8.89
CA SER A 182 3.47 1.19 -9.03
C SER A 182 3.01 1.10 -10.49
N GLU A 183 2.35 -0.01 -10.84
CA GLU A 183 1.84 -0.24 -12.20
C GLU A 183 0.83 0.84 -12.63
N LEU A 184 -0.01 1.30 -11.69
CA LEU A 184 -0.97 2.38 -11.91
C LEU A 184 -0.27 3.70 -12.29
N TYR A 185 0.81 4.06 -11.61
CA TYR A 185 1.59 5.26 -11.95
C TYR A 185 2.29 5.11 -13.31
N LEU A 186 2.90 3.95 -13.58
CA LEU A 186 3.52 3.67 -14.87
C LEU A 186 2.52 3.70 -16.02
N LEU A 187 1.28 3.23 -15.80
CA LEU A 187 0.18 3.33 -16.76
C LEU A 187 -0.27 4.78 -16.95
N ARG A 188 -0.49 5.54 -15.87
CA ARG A 188 -0.84 6.98 -15.93
C ARG A 188 0.18 7.75 -16.76
N ARG A 189 1.48 7.51 -16.52
CA ARG A 189 2.59 8.13 -17.28
C ARG A 189 2.54 7.78 -18.76
N LYS A 190 2.20 6.54 -19.14
CA LYS A 190 2.02 6.14 -20.55
C LYS A 190 0.80 6.84 -21.19
N VAL A 191 -0.31 6.94 -20.47
CA VAL A 191 -1.52 7.67 -20.94
C VAL A 191 -1.21 9.15 -21.15
N GLN A 192 -0.55 9.80 -20.20
CA GLN A 192 -0.12 11.19 -20.33
C GLN A 192 0.81 11.41 -21.53
N GLN A 193 1.81 10.56 -21.73
CA GLN A 193 2.71 10.63 -22.91
C GLN A 193 1.99 10.37 -24.24
N ALA A 194 0.91 9.59 -24.26
CA ALA A 194 0.06 9.43 -25.42
C ALA A 194 -0.77 10.69 -25.69
N GLN A 195 -1.31 11.31 -24.63
CA GLN A 195 -2.11 12.53 -24.69
C GLN A 195 -1.30 13.76 -25.13
N GLU A 196 -0.04 13.87 -24.68
CA GLU A 196 0.94 14.85 -25.19
C GLU A 196 1.19 14.72 -26.71
N ARG A 197 0.95 13.54 -27.27
CA ARG A 197 1.03 13.24 -28.72
C ARG A 197 -0.35 13.26 -29.41
N GLY A 198 -1.38 13.76 -28.73
CA GLY A 198 -2.75 13.86 -29.25
C GLY A 198 -3.52 12.55 -29.34
N ARG A 199 -3.10 11.48 -28.63
CA ARG A 199 -3.77 10.18 -28.60
C ARG A 199 -4.45 9.92 -27.26
N ASN A 200 -5.60 9.25 -27.27
CA ASN A 200 -6.30 8.83 -26.05
C ASN A 200 -6.11 7.33 -25.83
N LEU A 201 -5.05 6.97 -25.11
CA LEU A 201 -4.69 5.56 -24.87
C LEU A 201 -5.78 4.77 -24.12
N LEU A 202 -6.52 5.40 -23.20
CA LEU A 202 -7.62 4.71 -22.50
C LEU A 202 -8.80 4.41 -23.43
N ALA A 203 -9.08 5.29 -24.40
CA ALA A 203 -10.09 5.03 -25.43
C ALA A 203 -9.62 3.93 -26.39
N ASP A 204 -8.37 3.98 -26.84
CA ASP A 204 -7.78 2.94 -27.70
C ASP A 204 -7.86 1.55 -27.03
N MET A 205 -7.52 1.46 -25.73
CA MET A 205 -7.65 0.22 -24.94
C MET A 205 -9.10 -0.24 -24.78
N ALA A 206 -10.04 0.69 -24.56
CA ALA A 206 -11.46 0.37 -24.42
C ALA A 206 -12.06 -0.23 -25.70
N VAL A 207 -11.68 0.31 -26.88
CA VAL A 207 -12.09 -0.22 -28.19
C VAL A 207 -11.52 -1.63 -28.41
N GLN A 208 -10.23 -1.83 -28.14
CA GLN A 208 -9.60 -3.15 -28.28
C GLN A 208 -10.26 -4.21 -27.38
N LEU A 209 -10.68 -3.83 -26.16
CA LEU A 209 -11.40 -4.75 -25.27
C LEU A 209 -12.83 -5.02 -25.74
N GLU A 210 -13.53 -4.06 -26.36
CA GLU A 210 -14.85 -4.30 -26.95
C GLU A 210 -14.79 -5.30 -28.12
N GLU A 211 -13.74 -5.23 -28.94
CA GLU A 211 -13.45 -6.23 -29.97
C GLU A 211 -13.22 -7.62 -29.33
N GLN A 212 -12.35 -7.72 -28.32
CA GLN A 212 -12.07 -8.97 -27.61
C GLN A 212 -13.31 -9.58 -26.91
N ILE A 213 -14.14 -8.74 -26.28
CA ILE A 213 -15.42 -9.16 -25.68
C ILE A 213 -16.38 -9.71 -26.75
N THR A 214 -16.40 -9.10 -27.94
CA THR A 214 -17.24 -9.55 -29.05
C THR A 214 -16.77 -10.92 -29.56
N ASP A 215 -15.46 -11.06 -29.83
CA ASP A 215 -14.85 -12.34 -30.22
C ASP A 215 -15.03 -13.44 -29.16
N ALA A 216 -15.03 -13.08 -27.87
CA ALA A 216 -15.30 -14.01 -26.77
C ALA A 216 -16.78 -14.44 -26.74
N LYS A 217 -17.73 -13.50 -26.91
CA LYS A 217 -19.16 -13.83 -27.01
C LYS A 217 -19.45 -14.77 -28.18
N ASP A 218 -18.88 -14.50 -29.36
CA ASP A 218 -19.08 -15.34 -30.54
C ASP A 218 -18.48 -16.75 -30.33
N ARG A 219 -17.31 -16.88 -29.69
CA ARG A 219 -16.74 -18.17 -29.27
C ARG A 219 -17.65 -18.90 -28.28
N LEU A 220 -18.21 -18.20 -27.29
CA LEU A 220 -19.11 -18.78 -26.29
C LEU A 220 -20.42 -19.29 -26.90
N GLU A 221 -21.05 -18.51 -27.79
CA GLU A 221 -22.29 -18.94 -28.47
C GLU A 221 -22.03 -20.11 -29.45
N ALA A 222 -20.86 -20.16 -30.10
CA ALA A 222 -20.47 -21.31 -30.91
C ALA A 222 -20.30 -22.59 -30.04
N LEU A 223 -19.74 -22.48 -28.84
CA LEU A 223 -19.62 -23.61 -27.89
C LEU A 223 -20.99 -24.09 -27.39
N LYS A 224 -21.91 -23.17 -27.02
CA LYS A 224 -23.29 -23.52 -26.65
C LYS A 224 -24.03 -24.22 -27.79
N SER A 225 -23.90 -23.70 -29.01
CA SER A 225 -24.48 -24.30 -30.22
C SER A 225 -23.98 -25.72 -30.47
N GLN A 226 -22.69 -26.00 -30.24
CA GLN A 226 -22.13 -27.36 -30.32
C GLN A 226 -22.68 -28.30 -29.24
N LEU A 227 -23.05 -27.77 -28.08
CA LEU A 227 -23.67 -28.50 -26.96
C LEU A 227 -25.20 -28.62 -27.08
N GLY A 228 -25.83 -27.95 -28.05
CA GLY A 228 -27.29 -27.93 -28.22
C GLY A 228 -28.03 -27.15 -27.13
N LEU A 229 -27.39 -26.12 -26.57
CA LEU A 229 -27.92 -25.21 -25.54
C LEU A 229 -28.38 -23.87 -26.15
#